data_AF-A0A9E1N224-F1
#
_entry.id   AF-A0A9E1N224-F1
#
_cell.length_a   1.000
_cell.length_b   1.000
_cell.length_c   1.000
_cell.angle_alpha   90.00
_cell.angle_beta   90.00
_cell.angle_gamma   90.00
#
_symmetry.space_group_name_H-M   'P 1'
#
loop_
_entity.id
_entity.type
_entity.pdbx_description
1 polymer ?
#
loop_
_entity_poly.entity_id
_entity_poly.type
_entity_poly.pdbx_seq_one_letter_code
_entity_poly.pdbx_strand_id
1 'polypeptide(L)'
;YPLFDRHGEVDDGRGHGLINARALIQTIDEAPNRPHLILHGHEHRGYGGHLSPKGGEAVPIYNCGSSGHVYSPHDKKTAAMNVYTINNRQLTTVERFIFDGEAFVVEAEGPYSSGF
;
A
#
# COMPACT_ATOMS: atom_id res chain seq x y z
N TYR A 1 -2.07 -7.23 6.41
CA TYR A 1 -1.71 -6.38 7.56
C TYR A 1 -0.54 -5.51 7.14
N PRO A 2 -0.57 -4.21 7.43
CA PRO A 2 0.52 -3.28 7.13
C PRO A 2 1.79 -3.59 7.93
N LEU A 3 2.94 -3.37 7.30
CA LEU A 3 4.24 -3.30 7.97
C LEU A 3 4.48 -1.93 8.61
N PHE A 4 3.94 -0.90 7.95
CA PHE A 4 4.02 0.49 8.35
C PHE A 4 2.63 1.08 8.30
N ASP A 5 2.36 2.06 9.16
CA ASP A 5 1.15 2.87 9.06
C ASP A 5 1.27 3.87 7.90
N ARG A 6 0.18 4.62 7.64
CA ARG A 6 0.15 5.68 6.63
C ARG A 6 1.11 6.85 6.87
N HIS A 7 1.73 6.92 8.05
CA HIS A 7 2.75 7.91 8.39
C HIS A 7 4.18 7.40 8.16
N GLY A 8 4.33 6.12 7.78
CA GLY A 8 5.62 5.48 7.54
C GLY A 8 6.26 4.90 8.79
N GLU A 9 5.54 4.86 9.92
CA GLU A 9 6.02 4.29 11.17
C GLU A 9 5.72 2.80 11.22
N VAL A 10 6.58 2.01 11.85
CA VAL A 10 6.37 0.55 11.98
C VAL A 10 5.07 0.28 12.75
N ASP A 11 4.12 -0.43 12.13
CA ASP A 11 2.83 -0.75 12.73
C ASP A 11 2.87 -2.17 13.32
N ASP A 12 3.46 -2.30 14.51
CA ASP A 12 3.56 -3.56 15.27
C ASP A 12 2.51 -3.69 16.39
N GLY A 13 1.46 -2.86 16.35
CA GLY A 13 0.36 -2.84 17.30
C GLY A 13 -0.69 -3.94 17.07
N ARG A 14 -1.55 -4.19 18.08
CA ARG A 14 -2.70 -5.12 18.00
C ARG A 14 -3.90 -4.61 17.19
N GLY A 15 -3.77 -3.43 16.57
CA GLY A 15 -4.83 -2.79 15.79
C GLY A 15 -4.82 -3.29 14.34
N HIS A 16 -4.47 -2.39 13.43
CA HIS A 16 -4.37 -2.73 12.01
C HIS A 16 -3.02 -3.35 11.64
N GLY A 17 -2.01 -3.20 12.49
CA GLY A 17 -0.63 -3.61 12.23
C GLY A 17 -0.36 -5.11 12.19
N LEU A 18 0.80 -5.44 11.64
CA LEU A 18 1.37 -6.77 11.73
C LEU A 18 2.14 -6.87 13.06
N ILE A 19 1.62 -7.63 14.02
CA ILE A 19 2.20 -7.75 15.39
C ILE A 19 3.70 -8.10 15.39
N ASN A 20 4.18 -8.81 14.37
CA ASN A 20 5.58 -9.17 14.19
C ASN A 20 6.28 -8.39 13.05
N ALA A 21 5.83 -7.16 12.75
CA ALA A 21 6.38 -6.33 11.67
C ALA A 21 7.90 -6.19 11.74
N ARG A 22 8.45 -5.95 12.94
CA ARG A 22 9.90 -5.84 13.15
C ARG A 22 10.66 -7.12 12.78
N ALA A 23 10.12 -8.28 13.12
CA ALA A 23 10.75 -9.56 12.78
C ALA A 23 10.71 -9.81 11.27
N LEU A 24 9.62 -9.42 10.59
CA LEU A 24 9.55 -9.49 9.13
C LEU A 24 10.52 -8.51 8.46
N ILE A 25 10.62 -7.28 8.96
CA ILE A 25 11.60 -6.28 8.48
C ILE A 25 13.03 -6.83 8.61
N GLN A 26 13.38 -7.39 9.78
CA GLN A 26 14.68 -8.01 9.99
C GLN A 26 14.92 -9.17 9.01
N THR A 27 13.91 -10.00 8.77
CA THR A 27 14.02 -11.11 7.79
C THR A 27 14.30 -10.57 6.39
N ILE A 28 13.67 -9.46 5.99
CA ILE A 28 13.90 -8.81 4.69
C ILE A 28 15.30 -8.18 4.62
N ASP A 29 15.77 -7.57 5.71
CA ASP A 29 17.12 -7.00 5.80
C ASP A 29 18.20 -8.07 5.53
N GLU A 30 18.03 -9.25 6.12
CA GLU A 30 18.97 -10.36 6.08
C GLU A 30 18.80 -11.24 4.82
N ALA A 31 17.72 -11.07 4.06
CA ALA A 31 17.43 -11.92 2.92
C ALA A 31 18.43 -11.70 1.76
N PRO A 32 19.00 -12.77 1.18
CA PRO A 32 19.87 -12.67 0.01
C PRO A 32 19.12 -12.24 -1.26
N ASN A 33 17.81 -12.51 -1.30
CA ASN A 33 16.91 -12.06 -2.35
C ASN A 33 15.77 -11.28 -1.71
N ARG A 34 15.64 -10.00 -2.07
CA ARG A 34 14.64 -9.10 -1.50
C ARG A 34 13.38 -9.03 -2.38
N PRO A 35 12.21 -8.78 -1.78
CA PRO A 35 11.01 -8.52 -2.57
C PRO A 35 11.18 -7.22 -3.37
N HIS A 36 10.67 -7.19 -4.60
CA HIS A 36 10.62 -5.97 -5.42
C HIS A 36 9.45 -5.06 -5.06
N LEU A 37 8.49 -5.59 -4.29
CA LEU A 37 7.21 -4.97 -3.99
C LEU A 37 6.60 -5.64 -2.75
N ILE A 38 6.00 -4.86 -1.86
CA ILE A 38 5.20 -5.37 -0.76
C ILE A 38 3.77 -4.85 -0.92
N LEU A 39 2.81 -5.76 -1.00
CA LEU A 39 1.38 -5.43 -1.06
C LEU A 39 0.72 -5.81 0.25
N HIS A 40 -0.14 -4.95 0.77
CA HIS A 40 -0.97 -5.27 1.92
C HIS A 40 -2.35 -4.62 1.83
N GLY A 41 -3.15 -4.87 2.85
CA GLY A 41 -4.48 -4.30 3.06
C GLY A 41 -4.75 -4.22 4.55
N HIS A 42 -5.98 -4.54 4.95
CA HIS A 42 -6.50 -4.52 6.32
C HIS A 42 -6.77 -3.12 6.88
N GLU A 43 -5.89 -2.14 6.66
CA GLU A 43 -6.29 -0.74 6.82
C GLU A 43 -7.09 -0.30 5.59
N HIS A 44 -8.35 0.09 5.78
CA HIS A 44 -9.26 0.49 4.69
C HIS A 44 -8.99 1.92 4.18
N ARG A 45 -7.70 2.29 4.07
CA ARG A 45 -7.18 3.56 3.58
C ARG A 45 -6.07 3.28 2.59
N GLY A 46 -6.09 3.94 1.43
CA GLY A 46 -5.01 3.80 0.47
C GLY A 46 -3.80 4.63 0.88
N TYR A 47 -2.61 4.02 0.81
CA TYR A 47 -1.34 4.73 0.94
C TYR A 47 -0.21 3.92 0.34
N GLY A 48 0.91 4.60 0.10
CA GLY A 48 2.16 3.99 -0.31
C GLY A 48 3.32 4.48 0.54
N GLY A 49 4.41 3.72 0.51
CA GLY A 49 5.64 4.04 1.21
C GLY A 49 6.79 3.20 0.68
N HIS A 50 7.90 3.21 1.40
CA HIS A 50 9.07 2.40 1.06
C HIS A 50 9.67 1.81 2.34
N LEU A 51 9.94 0.50 2.31
CA LEU A 51 10.90 -0.11 3.23
C LEU A 51 12.30 0.18 2.70
N SER A 52 13.22 0.62 3.54
CA SER A 52 14.63 0.81 3.18
C SER A 52 15.48 -0.25 3.89
N PRO A 53 15.64 -1.45 3.32
CA PRO A 53 16.39 -2.49 3.99
C PRO A 53 17.89 -2.16 3.99
N LYS A 54 18.62 -2.64 4.99
CA LYS A 54 20.04 -2.32 5.16
C LYS A 54 20.86 -2.66 3.92
N GLY A 55 21.54 -1.68 3.34
CA GLY A 55 22.52 -1.90 2.26
C GLY A 55 21.92 -2.36 0.92
N GLY A 56 20.66 -2.06 0.62
CA GLY A 56 20.14 -2.28 -0.74
C GLY A 56 18.99 -1.35 -1.10
N GLU A 57 18.34 -1.65 -2.21
CA GLU A 57 17.31 -0.78 -2.79
C GLU A 57 16.06 -0.71 -1.92
N ALA A 58 15.43 0.47 -1.93
CA ALA A 58 14.16 0.69 -1.26
C ALA A 58 13.07 -0.17 -1.91
N VAL A 59 12.32 -0.89 -1.09
CA VAL A 59 11.22 -1.75 -1.53
C VAL A 59 9.91 -0.97 -1.41
N PRO A 60 9.20 -0.68 -2.51
CA PRO A 60 7.93 0.01 -2.47
C PRO A 60 6.87 -0.84 -1.75
N ILE A 61 6.02 -0.15 -0.99
CA ILE A 61 4.92 -0.73 -0.21
C ILE A 61 3.62 -0.07 -0.63
N TYR A 62 2.58 -0.86 -0.88
CA TYR A 62 1.26 -0.33 -1.26
C TYR A 62 0.12 -0.99 -0.49
N ASN A 63 -0.78 -0.14 -0.01
CA ASN A 63 -2.15 -0.48 0.39
C ASN A 63 -3.10 0.16 -0.62
N CYS A 64 -3.95 -0.61 -1.29
CA CYS A 64 -4.94 -0.03 -2.21
C CYS A 64 -6.14 0.61 -1.48
N GLY A 65 -6.32 0.33 -0.18
CA GLY A 65 -7.49 0.66 0.60
C GLY A 65 -8.45 -0.53 0.68
N SER A 66 -9.74 -0.29 0.46
CA SER A 66 -10.76 -1.33 0.51
C SER A 66 -11.51 -1.40 -0.80
N SER A 67 -11.72 -2.59 -1.36
CA SER A 67 -12.52 -2.80 -2.57
C SER A 67 -14.03 -2.82 -2.30
N GLY A 68 -14.44 -2.91 -1.04
CA GLY A 68 -15.84 -3.08 -0.62
C GLY A 68 -16.35 -1.95 0.29
N HIS A 69 -15.66 -0.81 0.35
CA HIS A 69 -16.12 0.30 1.17
C HIS A 69 -17.35 0.96 0.55
N VAL A 70 -18.26 1.45 1.40
CA VAL A 70 -19.37 2.28 0.95
C VAL A 70 -18.83 3.56 0.31
N TYR A 71 -19.49 4.00 -0.77
CA TYR A 71 -19.27 5.32 -1.33
C TYR A 71 -19.84 6.38 -0.38
N SER A 72 -18.97 7.07 0.35
CA SER A 72 -19.28 8.21 1.21
C SER A 72 -18.18 9.28 1.04
N PRO A 73 -18.33 10.21 0.07
CA PRO A 73 -17.38 11.30 -0.14
C PRO A 73 -17.19 12.18 1.09
N HIS A 74 -18.27 12.41 1.84
CA HIS A 74 -18.24 13.19 3.08
C HIS A 74 -17.24 12.61 4.11
N ASP A 75 -17.22 11.28 4.25
CA ASP A 75 -16.32 10.59 5.20
C ASP A 75 -14.97 10.22 4.57
N LYS A 76 -14.75 10.64 3.32
CA LYS A 76 -13.66 10.22 2.45
C LYS A 76 -13.57 8.70 2.38
N LYS A 77 -14.67 7.99 2.19
CA LYS A 77 -14.69 6.53 2.03
C LYS A 77 -15.17 6.19 0.63
N THR A 78 -14.46 5.30 -0.04
CA THR A 78 -14.91 4.69 -1.27
C THR A 78 -14.19 3.38 -1.52
N ALA A 79 -14.72 2.57 -2.43
CA ALA A 79 -14.02 1.41 -2.93
C ALA A 79 -12.81 1.84 -3.77
N ALA A 80 -11.70 1.14 -3.65
CA ALA A 80 -10.48 1.42 -4.39
C ALA A 80 -9.75 0.13 -4.79
N MET A 81 -8.97 0.21 -5.86
CA MET A 81 -8.06 -0.83 -6.31
C MET A 81 -6.81 -0.22 -6.94
N ASN A 82 -5.70 -0.94 -6.90
CA ASN A 82 -4.51 -0.58 -7.66
C ASN A 82 -4.35 -1.53 -8.86
N VAL A 83 -3.90 -0.99 -9.98
CA VAL A 83 -3.40 -1.71 -11.14
C VAL A 83 -1.90 -1.50 -11.21
N TYR A 84 -1.14 -2.59 -11.29
CA TYR A 84 0.31 -2.58 -11.32
C TYR A 84 0.81 -3.06 -12.68
N THR A 85 1.67 -2.30 -13.33
CA THR A 85 2.34 -2.74 -14.56
C THR A 85 3.75 -3.22 -14.25
N ILE A 86 4.03 -4.48 -14.54
CA ILE A 86 5.34 -5.11 -14.30
C ILE A 86 5.96 -5.47 -15.64
N ASN A 87 7.16 -4.95 -15.92
CA ASN A 87 7.95 -5.25 -17.11
C ASN A 87 9.35 -5.70 -16.70
N ASN A 88 9.87 -6.77 -17.32
CA ASN A 88 11.19 -7.31 -17.02
C ASN A 88 11.44 -7.53 -15.51
N ARG A 89 10.42 -8.01 -14.79
CA ARG A 89 10.41 -8.21 -13.32
C ARG A 89 10.54 -6.93 -12.49
N GLN A 90 10.39 -5.76 -13.10
CA GLN A 90 10.40 -4.47 -12.43
C GLN A 90 9.02 -3.83 -12.46
N LEU A 91 8.63 -3.21 -11.35
CA LEU A 91 7.44 -2.38 -11.29
C LEU A 91 7.69 -1.11 -12.12
N THR A 92 6.81 -0.82 -13.07
CA THR A 92 6.94 0.34 -13.96
C THR A 92 5.89 1.40 -13.71
N THR A 93 4.64 1.00 -13.44
CA THR A 93 3.57 1.94 -13.09
C THR A 93 2.69 1.37 -11.99
N VAL A 94 2.13 2.28 -11.20
CA VAL A 94 1.02 2.02 -10.28
C VAL A 94 -0.06 3.03 -10.62
N GLU A 95 -1.24 2.53 -10.93
CA GLU A 95 -2.45 3.33 -11.09
C GLU A 95 -3.41 2.95 -9.98
N ARG A 96 -4.01 3.94 -9.34
CA ARG A 96 -5.06 3.70 -8.36
C ARG A 96 -6.39 4.13 -8.96
N PHE A 97 -7.37 3.26 -8.85
CA PHE A 97 -8.74 3.52 -9.25
C PHE A 97 -9.59 3.67 -7.99
N ILE A 98 -10.42 4.71 -7.97
CA ILE A 98 -11.38 4.98 -6.91
C ILE A 98 -12.80 4.91 -7.50
N PHE A 99 -13.75 4.37 -6.74
CA PHE A 99 -15.15 4.40 -7.13
C PHE A 99 -15.73 5.80 -6.89
N ASP A 100 -16.31 6.41 -7.90
CA ASP A 100 -16.84 7.79 -7.84
C ASP A 100 -18.34 7.86 -7.59
N GLY A 101 -18.99 6.72 -7.33
CA GLY A 101 -20.44 6.58 -7.19
C GLY A 101 -21.10 5.92 -8.40
N GLU A 102 -20.42 5.89 -9.54
CA GLU A 102 -20.91 5.30 -10.79
C GLU A 102 -19.94 4.26 -11.35
N ALA A 103 -18.63 4.57 -11.38
CA ALA A 103 -17.60 3.72 -11.94
C ALA A 103 -16.28 3.81 -11.16
N PHE A 104 -15.36 2.88 -11.44
CA PHE A 104 -13.97 3.01 -11.02
C PHE A 104 -13.23 3.91 -12.00
N VAL A 105 -12.73 5.04 -11.52
CA VAL A 105 -11.97 6.02 -12.30
C VAL A 105 -10.55 6.15 -11.78
N VAL A 106 -9.59 6.44 -12.67
CA VAL A 106 -8.20 6.69 -12.27
C VAL A 106 -8.16 7.89 -11.32
N GLU A 107 -7.41 7.77 -10.25
CA GLU A 107 -7.16 8.84 -9.29
C GLU A 107 -6.37 9.96 -9.97
N ALA A 108 -7.00 11.12 -10.16
CA ALA A 108 -6.60 12.13 -11.15
C ALA A 108 -5.19 12.71 -10.97
N GLU A 109 -4.69 12.80 -9.74
CA GLU A 109 -3.34 13.31 -9.44
C GLU A 109 -2.36 12.17 -9.09
N GLY A 110 -2.71 10.95 -9.45
CA GLY A 110 -1.93 9.74 -9.19
C GLY A 110 -2.36 8.98 -7.94
N PRO A 111 -1.75 7.81 -7.67
CA PRO A 111 -2.10 6.99 -6.52
C PRO A 111 -2.01 7.75 -5.20
N TYR A 112 -3.08 7.65 -4.42
CA TYR A 112 -3.19 8.16 -3.04
C TYR A 112 -3.34 9.67 -2.87
N SER A 113 -3.47 10.44 -3.96
CA SER A 113 -3.58 11.89 -3.89
C SER A 113 -4.92 12.39 -3.32
N SER A 114 -6.00 11.64 -3.49
CA SER A 114 -7.36 12.01 -3.06
C SER A 114 -7.58 11.93 -1.54
N GLY A 115 -6.74 11.16 -0.84
CA GLY A 115 -6.90 10.87 0.58
C GLY A 115 -8.06 9.92 0.92
N PHE A 116 -8.60 9.19 -0.07
CA PHE A 116 -9.56 8.10 0.15
C PHE A 116 -8.92 6.89 0.85
#